data_AF-A0AAD9AFL8-F1
#
_entry.id   AF-A0AAD9AFL8-F1
#
_cell.length_a   1.000
_cell.length_b   1.000
_cell.length_c   1.000
_cell.angle_alpha   90.00
_cell.angle_beta   90.00
_cell.angle_gamma   90.00
#
_symmetry.space_group_name_H-M   'P 1'
#
loop_
_entity.id
_entity.type
_entity.pdbx_description
1 polymer ?
#
loop_
_entity_poly.entity_id
_entity_poly.type
_entity_poly.pdbx_seq_one_letter_code
_entity_poly.pdbx_strand_id
1 'polypeptide(L)'
;MVVRNPALQEHRLEFRQTPGPNSATKRRWILMSLILHTVIKIGTRNTDDHDSHMSAIKFEGWLGLGPDSAKGKMEWGSFEPKAWTENDIDIQISHCGICGSDLHTLRSGWGKTDYPCCVGHEIVGKAVRVGSNVRHIRLGDRVGVGAQARSCLQTDCPDCSRGEENACVRERVDTYGSIYPNGEGKSMGGYADYNRTNGRFVFKIPDGLPSEAAAPMLCGGITVYAPLKNHGCGPGKTVGIIGLGGLGHFGVLFAKAMGADRVVAISRRRSKKGDALALEADEYIATLDDEKWARKNRRTLDLLICTVSNSDMPLQQYLSLLKWGGSFVQVGSPDGGKLPEISAFTLIMNNIQVGGSNIGSVSQIQEMLEFAVRQNVKPWIQTRSMNDANQAIVDMEDGKARYRYVLVNERHFGVSVA
;
A
#
# COMPACT_ATOMS: atom_id res chain seq x y z
N MET A 1 -49.45 15.96 46.58
CA MET A 1 -48.70 16.99 47.32
C MET A 1 -48.36 18.10 46.34
N VAL A 2 -49.24 19.09 46.31
CA VAL A 2 -49.19 20.27 45.44
C VAL A 2 -48.45 21.34 46.21
N VAL A 3 -47.49 22.01 45.57
CA VAL A 3 -47.00 23.32 46.05
C VAL A 3 -47.17 24.32 44.89
N ARG A 4 -48.26 25.09 44.98
CA ARG A 4 -48.43 26.43 44.42
C ARG A 4 -47.56 27.37 45.28
N ASN A 5 -47.08 28.54 44.83
CA ASN A 5 -47.85 29.77 44.56
C ASN A 5 -46.81 30.96 44.46
N PRO A 6 -47.21 32.23 44.32
CA PRO A 6 -47.66 33.00 43.15
C PRO A 6 -46.78 34.25 42.86
N ALA A 7 -47.06 34.96 41.76
CA ALA A 7 -47.44 36.39 41.81
C ALA A 7 -47.76 36.91 40.40
N LEU A 8 -49.05 37.19 40.17
CA LEU A 8 -49.57 38.04 39.12
C LEU A 8 -49.84 39.42 39.73
N GLN A 9 -49.49 40.49 39.02
CA GLN A 9 -50.23 41.75 39.09
C GLN A 9 -50.46 42.26 37.67
N GLU A 10 -51.74 42.36 37.30
CA GLU A 10 -52.24 43.08 36.13
C GLU A 10 -52.40 44.57 36.46
N HIS A 11 -52.13 45.45 35.50
CA HIS A 11 -52.80 46.74 35.41
C HIS A 11 -53.11 47.10 33.95
N ARG A 12 -54.35 47.54 33.72
CA ARG A 12 -55.01 47.85 32.44
C ARG A 12 -54.50 49.13 31.75
N LEU A 13 -54.36 49.00 30.43
CA LEU A 13 -54.69 49.89 29.29
C LEU A 13 -54.98 51.39 29.53
N GLU A 14 -54.24 52.24 28.82
CA GLU A 14 -54.79 53.43 28.14
C GLU A 14 -54.23 53.53 26.71
N PHE A 15 -55.13 53.66 25.74
CA PHE A 15 -54.83 54.01 24.34
C PHE A 15 -54.78 55.54 24.21
N ARG A 16 -53.65 56.07 23.72
CA ARG A 16 -53.58 57.41 23.11
C ARG A 16 -52.93 57.33 21.73
N GLN A 17 -53.60 57.93 20.75
CA GLN A 17 -53.16 58.01 19.36
C GLN A 17 -52.11 59.13 19.16
N THR A 18 -50.99 58.76 18.52
CA THR A 18 -50.08 59.46 17.56
C THR A 18 -49.60 60.90 17.83
N PRO A 19 -48.34 61.20 17.48
CA PRO A 19 -48.05 61.67 16.11
C PRO A 19 -46.94 60.87 15.41
N GLY A 20 -47.06 60.76 14.08
CA GLY A 20 -46.13 60.03 13.21
C GLY A 20 -44.72 60.62 13.16
N PRO A 21 -43.69 59.80 12.91
CA PRO A 21 -42.30 60.25 12.93
C PRO A 21 -41.89 61.08 11.72
N ASN A 22 -41.18 62.16 12.02
CA ASN A 22 -40.54 63.13 11.14
C ASN A 22 -39.50 62.53 10.16
N SER A 23 -39.24 63.28 9.09
CA SER A 23 -38.53 62.98 7.86
C SER A 23 -37.03 62.59 7.94
N ALA A 24 -36.48 62.32 9.13
CA ALA A 24 -35.11 61.82 9.30
C ALA A 24 -35.05 60.28 9.36
N THR A 25 -36.15 59.60 9.71
CA THR A 25 -36.21 58.12 9.75
C THR A 25 -36.46 57.49 8.38
N LYS A 26 -37.01 58.24 7.40
CA LYS A 26 -37.26 57.72 6.03
C LYS A 26 -35.99 57.47 5.19
N ARG A 27 -34.84 58.05 5.55
CA ARG A 27 -33.56 57.82 4.82
C ARG A 27 -32.73 56.66 5.37
N ARG A 28 -33.07 56.11 6.54
CA ARG A 28 -32.41 54.92 7.11
C ARG A 28 -33.09 53.60 6.71
N TRP A 29 -34.36 53.66 6.26
CA TRP A 29 -35.12 52.51 5.78
C TRP A 29 -34.92 52.18 4.28
N ILE A 30 -34.38 53.11 3.49
CA ILE A 30 -34.08 52.86 2.07
C ILE A 30 -32.71 52.16 1.88
N LEU A 31 -31.77 52.33 2.81
CA LEU A 31 -30.47 51.65 2.75
C LEU A 31 -30.47 50.24 3.36
N MET A 32 -31.43 49.91 4.23
CA MET A 32 -31.62 48.54 4.77
C MET A 32 -32.49 47.63 3.89
N SER A 33 -33.21 48.18 2.90
CA SER A 33 -34.05 47.39 1.98
C SER A 33 -33.28 46.88 0.76
N LEU A 34 -32.19 47.56 0.34
CA LEU A 34 -31.30 47.06 -0.71
C LEU A 34 -30.35 45.94 -0.24
N ILE A 35 -30.01 45.90 1.06
CA ILE A 35 -29.15 44.83 1.61
C ILE A 35 -29.96 43.54 1.86
N LEU A 36 -31.28 43.62 2.06
CA LEU A 36 -32.13 42.45 2.26
C LEU A 36 -32.57 41.77 0.94
N HIS A 37 -32.57 42.49 -0.19
CA HIS A 37 -32.88 41.91 -1.52
C HIS A 37 -31.67 41.36 -2.28
N THR A 38 -30.44 41.60 -1.80
CA THR A 38 -29.22 40.92 -2.32
C THR A 38 -28.84 39.69 -1.48
N VAL A 39 -29.41 39.51 -0.29
CA VAL A 39 -29.11 38.36 0.60
C VAL A 39 -30.17 37.24 0.51
N ILE A 40 -31.31 37.45 -0.13
CA ILE A 40 -32.38 36.42 -0.33
C ILE A 40 -32.43 35.91 -1.79
N LYS A 41 -31.32 36.04 -2.54
CA LYS A 41 -31.12 35.40 -3.86
C LYS A 41 -29.80 34.63 -3.98
N ILE A 42 -29.24 34.21 -2.84
CA ILE A 42 -28.06 33.32 -2.74
C ILE A 42 -28.45 32.06 -1.93
N GLY A 43 -29.69 31.58 -2.12
CA GLY A 43 -30.27 30.53 -1.31
C GLY A 43 -31.21 29.62 -2.08
N THR A 44 -30.74 29.10 -3.21
CA THR A 44 -31.10 27.81 -3.83
C THR A 44 -30.11 27.58 -4.98
N ARG A 45 -28.83 27.37 -4.68
CA ARG A 45 -27.99 26.63 -5.63
C ARG A 45 -28.43 25.19 -5.47
N ASN A 46 -29.08 24.65 -6.50
CA ASN A 46 -29.22 23.21 -6.69
C ASN A 46 -27.89 22.56 -6.32
N THR A 47 -27.92 21.71 -5.30
CA THR A 47 -26.84 20.76 -5.01
C THR A 47 -26.81 19.61 -6.02
N ASP A 48 -27.65 19.67 -7.06
CA ASP A 48 -27.88 18.59 -8.02
C ASP A 48 -27.16 18.79 -9.37
N ASP A 49 -26.36 19.85 -9.54
CA ASP A 49 -25.74 20.18 -10.85
C ASP A 49 -24.22 19.96 -10.95
N HIS A 50 -23.59 19.35 -9.93
CA HIS A 50 -22.20 18.92 -10.03
C HIS A 50 -22.01 17.42 -10.35
N ASP A 51 -23.10 16.66 -10.46
CA ASP A 51 -23.07 15.21 -10.66
C ASP A 51 -23.41 14.77 -12.10
N SER A 52 -23.62 15.70 -13.04
CA SER A 52 -24.26 15.38 -14.32
C SER A 52 -23.32 15.17 -15.53
N HIS A 53 -21.99 15.28 -15.40
CA HIS A 53 -21.08 15.09 -16.54
C HIS A 53 -19.78 14.32 -16.29
N MET A 54 -19.75 13.39 -15.32
CA MET A 54 -18.84 12.24 -15.41
C MET A 54 -19.63 11.04 -15.89
N SER A 55 -19.41 10.62 -17.15
CA SER A 55 -19.82 9.27 -17.58
C SER A 55 -19.36 8.28 -16.52
N ALA A 56 -20.27 7.43 -16.01
CA ALA A 56 -19.94 6.46 -14.97
C ALA A 56 -18.64 5.73 -15.32
N ILE A 57 -17.62 5.85 -14.47
CA ILE A 57 -16.32 5.22 -14.68
C ILE A 57 -16.54 3.73 -14.84
N LYS A 58 -16.13 3.18 -15.99
CA LYS A 58 -16.15 1.75 -16.24
C LYS A 58 -14.89 1.12 -15.67
N PHE A 59 -15.04 0.16 -14.77
CA PHE A 59 -13.93 -0.58 -14.19
C PHE A 59 -13.63 -1.79 -15.07
N GLU A 60 -12.47 -1.79 -15.72
CA GLU A 60 -12.02 -2.85 -16.62
C GLU A 60 -10.57 -3.20 -16.31
N GLY A 61 -10.22 -4.47 -16.49
CA GLY A 61 -8.88 -4.98 -16.24
C GLY A 61 -8.69 -6.43 -16.66
N TRP A 62 -7.48 -6.94 -16.41
CA TRP A 62 -7.12 -8.32 -16.65
C TRP A 62 -7.66 -9.23 -15.55
N LEU A 63 -8.65 -10.04 -15.92
CA LEU A 63 -9.33 -10.98 -15.03
C LEU A 63 -8.70 -12.37 -15.17
N GLY A 64 -8.21 -12.91 -14.07
CA GLY A 64 -8.01 -14.34 -13.93
C GLY A 64 -9.36 -15.04 -13.81
N LEU A 65 -9.58 -16.10 -14.59
CA LEU A 65 -10.81 -16.90 -14.58
C LEU A 65 -10.59 -18.32 -14.03
N GLY A 66 -9.34 -18.67 -13.75
CA GLY A 66 -8.94 -19.94 -13.16
C GLY A 66 -7.44 -20.02 -12.94
N PRO A 67 -6.92 -21.13 -12.38
CA PRO A 67 -5.51 -21.28 -12.03
C PRO A 67 -4.56 -21.19 -13.24
N ASP A 68 -5.09 -21.47 -14.42
CA ASP A 68 -4.36 -21.39 -15.69
C ASP A 68 -4.10 -19.95 -16.14
N SER A 69 -4.75 -18.95 -15.51
CA SER A 69 -4.50 -17.53 -15.79
C SER A 69 -3.08 -17.08 -15.47
N ALA A 70 -2.41 -17.73 -14.51
CA ALA A 70 -0.98 -17.52 -14.23
C ALA A 70 -0.06 -17.88 -15.41
N LYS A 71 -0.56 -18.62 -16.41
CA LYS A 71 0.18 -18.99 -17.63
C LYS A 71 -0.07 -18.01 -18.79
N GLY A 72 -0.35 -16.75 -18.45
CA GLY A 72 -0.66 -15.71 -19.45
C GLY A 72 -2.04 -15.89 -20.09
N LYS A 73 -3.02 -16.36 -19.32
CA LYS A 73 -4.42 -16.57 -19.77
C LYS A 73 -5.41 -15.74 -18.95
N MET A 74 -5.03 -14.53 -18.55
CA MET A 74 -6.01 -13.55 -18.06
C MET A 74 -6.76 -12.97 -19.26
N GLU A 75 -8.00 -12.57 -19.04
CA GLU A 75 -8.87 -11.97 -20.04
C GLU A 75 -9.21 -10.54 -19.66
N TRP A 76 -9.10 -9.60 -20.60
CA TRP A 76 -9.53 -8.22 -20.34
C TRP A 76 -11.06 -8.18 -20.27
N GLY A 77 -11.61 -7.67 -19.18
CA GLY A 77 -13.05 -7.62 -18.95
C GLY A 77 -13.46 -6.58 -17.92
N SER A 78 -14.77 -6.31 -17.87
CA SER A 78 -15.35 -5.41 -16.88
C SER A 78 -15.57 -6.11 -15.54
N PHE A 79 -15.50 -5.36 -14.46
CA PHE A 79 -15.81 -5.85 -13.12
C PHE A 79 -16.51 -4.77 -12.30
N GLU A 80 -17.25 -5.20 -11.28
CA GLU A 80 -17.84 -4.28 -10.31
C GLU A 80 -16.84 -4.00 -9.18
N PRO A 81 -16.47 -2.73 -8.91
CA PRO A 81 -15.68 -2.40 -7.74
C PRO A 81 -16.53 -2.56 -6.47
N LYS A 82 -15.91 -2.40 -5.29
CA LYS A 82 -16.67 -2.29 -4.04
C LYS A 82 -17.71 -1.15 -4.13
N ALA A 83 -18.81 -1.30 -3.39
CA ALA A 83 -19.79 -0.24 -3.19
C ALA A 83 -19.08 1.03 -2.68
N TRP A 84 -19.45 2.19 -3.23
CA TRP A 84 -18.83 3.46 -2.84
C TRP A 84 -19.17 3.84 -1.40
N THR A 85 -18.19 4.39 -0.69
CA THR A 85 -18.37 5.11 0.57
C THR A 85 -17.63 6.43 0.55
N GLU A 86 -18.02 7.37 1.42
CA GLU A 86 -17.34 8.67 1.53
C GLU A 86 -15.91 8.60 2.10
N ASN A 87 -15.43 7.40 2.44
CA ASN A 87 -14.04 7.15 2.81
C ASN A 87 -13.20 6.64 1.63
N ASP A 88 -13.80 6.42 0.46
CA ASP A 88 -13.13 5.78 -0.67
C ASP A 88 -12.51 6.81 -1.64
N ILE A 89 -11.59 6.30 -2.46
CA ILE A 89 -10.97 7.03 -3.58
C ILE A 89 -11.03 6.13 -4.81
N ASP A 90 -11.48 6.68 -5.94
CA ASP A 90 -11.26 6.07 -7.26
C ASP A 90 -9.96 6.62 -7.86
N ILE A 91 -9.11 5.71 -8.33
CA ILE A 91 -7.78 5.98 -8.84
C ILE A 91 -7.72 5.57 -10.30
N GLN A 92 -7.38 6.49 -11.19
CA GLN A 92 -7.00 6.19 -12.57
C GLN A 92 -5.57 5.67 -12.58
N ILE A 93 -5.41 4.39 -12.90
CA ILE A 93 -4.14 3.67 -12.74
C ILE A 93 -3.20 4.07 -13.86
N SER A 94 -2.00 4.50 -13.50
CA SER A 94 -0.92 4.78 -14.45
C SER A 94 0.12 3.67 -14.48
N HIS A 95 0.42 3.09 -13.32
CA HIS A 95 1.43 2.07 -13.14
C HIS A 95 0.94 1.02 -12.16
N CYS A 96 1.27 -0.24 -12.41
CA CYS A 96 1.12 -1.31 -11.43
C CYS A 96 2.33 -2.24 -11.46
N GLY A 97 3.00 -2.43 -10.33
CA GLY A 97 4.09 -3.40 -10.24
C GLY A 97 3.58 -4.84 -10.28
N ILE A 98 4.42 -5.76 -10.79
CA ILE A 98 4.16 -7.20 -10.80
C ILE A 98 4.95 -7.86 -9.68
N CYS A 99 4.25 -8.55 -8.79
CA CYS A 99 4.78 -9.19 -7.60
C CYS A 99 4.53 -10.71 -7.61
N GLY A 100 5.37 -11.46 -6.90
CA GLY A 100 5.19 -12.91 -6.76
C GLY A 100 3.82 -13.27 -6.18
N SER A 101 3.26 -12.44 -5.30
CA SER A 101 1.91 -12.65 -4.75
C SER A 101 0.83 -12.68 -5.82
N ASP A 102 0.99 -11.94 -6.92
CA ASP A 102 0.03 -11.96 -8.03
C ASP A 102 0.02 -13.35 -8.68
N LEU A 103 1.21 -13.96 -8.88
CA LEU A 103 1.33 -15.30 -9.42
C LEU A 103 0.79 -16.36 -8.45
N HIS A 104 1.12 -16.27 -7.16
CA HIS A 104 0.61 -17.18 -6.14
C HIS A 104 -0.92 -17.15 -6.07
N THR A 105 -1.55 -15.98 -6.16
CA THR A 105 -3.00 -15.85 -6.23
C THR A 105 -3.57 -16.37 -7.55
N LEU A 106 -3.00 -15.98 -8.70
CA LEU A 106 -3.50 -16.43 -10.01
C LEU A 106 -3.43 -17.94 -10.22
N ARG A 107 -2.56 -18.66 -9.49
CA ARG A 107 -2.44 -20.13 -9.57
C ARG A 107 -3.06 -20.88 -8.39
N SER A 108 -3.73 -20.17 -7.47
CA SER A 108 -4.26 -20.75 -6.23
C SER A 108 -3.18 -21.43 -5.34
N GLY A 109 -1.95 -20.90 -5.32
CA GLY A 109 -0.80 -21.49 -4.63
C GLY A 109 -0.82 -21.33 -3.10
N TRP A 110 -1.45 -20.27 -2.60
CA TRP A 110 -1.67 -20.04 -1.16
C TRP A 110 -3.04 -20.53 -0.65
N GLY A 111 -3.81 -21.20 -1.51
CA GLY A 111 -5.17 -21.63 -1.24
C GLY A 111 -6.07 -21.36 -2.44
N LYS A 112 -7.34 -21.80 -2.35
CA LYS A 112 -8.32 -21.59 -3.43
C LYS A 112 -8.55 -20.10 -3.64
N THR A 113 -8.20 -19.61 -4.83
CA THR A 113 -8.57 -18.25 -5.26
C THR A 113 -10.04 -18.20 -5.63
N ASP A 114 -10.70 -17.14 -5.18
CA ASP A 114 -12.03 -16.79 -5.63
C ASP A 114 -11.92 -16.10 -7.00
N TYR A 115 -12.42 -16.72 -8.06
CA TYR A 115 -12.41 -16.19 -9.43
C TYR A 115 -13.81 -15.67 -9.82
N PRO A 116 -13.94 -14.67 -10.72
CA PRO A 116 -12.87 -13.93 -11.37
C PRO A 116 -12.08 -13.06 -10.38
N CYS A 117 -10.79 -12.89 -10.60
CA CYS A 117 -9.95 -12.00 -9.80
C CYS A 117 -9.15 -11.06 -10.71
N CYS A 118 -9.02 -9.79 -10.33
CA CYS A 118 -8.07 -8.87 -10.93
C CYS A 118 -6.93 -8.68 -9.93
N VAL A 119 -5.72 -9.13 -10.25
CA VAL A 119 -4.56 -8.99 -9.35
C VAL A 119 -3.86 -7.63 -9.55
N GLY A 120 -2.69 -7.43 -8.92
CA GLY A 120 -1.95 -6.18 -8.89
C GLY A 120 -2.21 -5.39 -7.61
N HIS A 121 -1.19 -5.23 -6.78
CA HIS A 121 -1.30 -4.55 -5.48
C HIS A 121 -0.14 -3.56 -5.22
N GLU A 122 0.43 -3.06 -6.31
CA GLU A 122 1.55 -2.12 -6.35
C GLU A 122 1.16 -0.94 -7.23
N ILE A 123 0.08 -0.25 -6.85
CA ILE A 123 -0.67 0.65 -7.73
C ILE A 123 -0.14 2.08 -7.59
N VAL A 124 0.05 2.78 -8.70
CA VAL A 124 0.27 4.23 -8.74
C VAL A 124 -0.61 4.86 -9.83
N GLY A 125 -1.24 5.98 -9.51
CA GLY A 125 -2.18 6.65 -10.40
C GLY A 125 -2.54 8.06 -9.96
N LYS A 126 -3.61 8.60 -10.54
CA LYS A 126 -4.19 9.88 -10.16
C LYS A 126 -5.52 9.65 -9.44
N ALA A 127 -5.77 10.37 -8.35
CA ALA A 127 -7.08 10.36 -7.71
C ALA A 127 -8.11 11.08 -8.62
N VAL A 128 -9.16 10.37 -9.05
CA VAL A 128 -10.21 10.89 -9.97
C VAL A 128 -11.58 11.01 -9.32
N ARG A 129 -11.77 10.39 -8.14
CA ARG A 129 -12.91 10.65 -7.25
C ARG A 129 -12.42 10.51 -5.82
N VAL A 130 -12.77 11.46 -4.95
CA VAL A 130 -12.33 11.46 -3.55
C VAL A 130 -13.56 11.64 -2.66
N GLY A 131 -13.78 10.69 -1.75
CA GLY A 131 -14.86 10.74 -0.79
C GLY A 131 -14.73 11.91 0.18
N SER A 132 -15.86 12.46 0.61
CA SER A 132 -15.93 13.66 1.44
C SER A 132 -15.33 13.51 2.83
N ASN A 133 -15.05 12.30 3.32
CA ASN A 133 -14.35 12.06 4.59
C ASN A 133 -12.83 11.98 4.45
N VAL A 134 -12.31 11.85 3.23
CA VAL A 134 -10.87 11.82 2.97
C VAL A 134 -10.31 13.25 3.03
N ARG A 135 -9.29 13.48 3.87
CA ARG A 135 -8.74 14.83 4.13
C ARG A 135 -7.32 15.02 3.60
N HIS A 136 -6.55 13.95 3.45
CA HIS A 136 -5.12 14.00 3.09
C HIS A 136 -4.84 13.87 1.59
N ILE A 137 -5.82 13.45 0.79
CA ILE A 137 -5.73 13.33 -0.66
C ILE A 137 -6.72 14.30 -1.31
N ARG A 138 -6.31 14.94 -2.42
CA ARG A 138 -7.16 15.79 -3.25
C ARG A 138 -7.37 15.21 -4.63
N LEU A 139 -8.44 15.64 -5.31
CA LEU A 139 -8.65 15.33 -6.72
C LEU A 139 -7.41 15.75 -7.53
N GLY A 140 -6.94 14.86 -8.42
CA GLY A 140 -5.75 15.07 -9.23
C GLY A 140 -4.41 14.75 -8.56
N ASP A 141 -4.38 14.48 -7.25
CA ASP A 141 -3.14 14.08 -6.57
C ASP A 141 -2.61 12.76 -7.15
N ARG A 142 -1.28 12.68 -7.29
CA ARG A 142 -0.57 11.44 -7.61
C ARG A 142 -0.50 10.56 -6.36
N VAL A 143 -1.13 9.39 -6.45
CA VAL A 143 -1.33 8.50 -5.30
C VAL A 143 -0.93 7.07 -5.62
N GLY A 144 -0.74 6.26 -4.60
CA GLY A 144 -0.57 4.82 -4.74
C GLY A 144 -1.20 4.02 -3.62
N VAL A 145 -1.32 2.71 -3.86
CA VAL A 145 -1.96 1.73 -2.99
C VAL A 145 -1.10 0.48 -2.94
N GLY A 146 -0.85 -0.01 -1.72
CA GLY A 146 -0.07 -1.22 -1.47
C GLY A 146 -0.93 -2.49 -1.40
N ALA A 147 -0.44 -3.48 -0.66
CA ALA A 147 -1.06 -4.80 -0.53
C ALA A 147 -2.35 -4.85 0.32
N GLN A 148 -2.60 -3.84 1.16
CA GLN A 148 -3.76 -3.77 2.04
C GLN A 148 -4.70 -2.65 1.60
N ALA A 149 -6.00 -2.94 1.59
CA ALA A 149 -7.06 -1.99 1.23
C ALA A 149 -8.00 -1.64 2.40
N ARG A 150 -8.00 -2.43 3.48
CA ARG A 150 -8.82 -2.17 4.66
C ARG A 150 -8.26 -2.80 5.94
N SER A 151 -8.62 -2.19 7.07
CA SER A 151 -8.66 -2.79 8.40
C SER A 151 -9.95 -2.32 9.12
N CYS A 152 -10.22 -2.78 10.35
CA CYS A 152 -11.43 -2.38 11.06
C CYS A 152 -11.44 -0.90 11.49
N LEU A 153 -10.26 -0.27 11.61
CA LEU A 153 -10.06 1.12 12.02
C LEU A 153 -10.73 1.53 13.34
N GLN A 154 -11.12 0.56 14.17
CA GLN A 154 -11.77 0.83 15.45
C GLN A 154 -10.76 1.24 16.50
N THR A 155 -11.13 2.20 17.35
CA THR A 155 -10.27 2.71 18.43
C THR A 155 -10.05 1.70 19.55
N ASP A 156 -10.93 0.69 19.68
CA ASP A 156 -10.81 -0.40 20.65
C ASP A 156 -10.00 -1.61 20.10
N CYS A 157 -9.64 -1.59 18.81
CA CYS A 157 -8.82 -2.64 18.22
C CYS A 157 -7.36 -2.48 18.67
N PRO A 158 -6.73 -3.51 19.26
CA PRO A 158 -5.37 -3.40 19.81
C PRO A 158 -4.32 -3.10 18.73
N ASP A 159 -4.55 -3.50 17.48
CA ASP A 159 -3.63 -3.27 16.37
C ASP A 159 -3.88 -1.89 15.73
N CYS A 160 -5.12 -1.60 15.35
CA CYS A 160 -5.45 -0.33 14.68
C CYS A 160 -5.26 0.89 15.58
N SER A 161 -5.54 0.78 16.87
CA SER A 161 -5.33 1.88 17.84
C SER A 161 -3.87 2.27 17.99
N ARG A 162 -2.94 1.37 17.64
CA ARG A 162 -1.49 1.61 17.66
C ARG A 162 -0.92 2.00 16.30
N GLY A 163 -1.77 2.16 15.29
CA GLY A 163 -1.34 2.43 13.91
C GLY A 163 -0.69 1.23 13.24
N GLU A 164 -1.03 0.01 13.64
CA GLU A 164 -0.56 -1.26 13.06
C GLU A 164 -1.69 -1.92 12.26
N GLU A 165 -2.27 -1.20 11.29
CA GLU A 165 -3.41 -1.70 10.52
C GLU A 165 -3.11 -3.00 9.76
N ASN A 166 -1.85 -3.22 9.39
CA ASN A 166 -1.35 -4.43 8.75
C ASN A 166 -1.44 -5.69 9.65
N ALA A 167 -1.52 -5.52 10.96
CA ALA A 167 -1.69 -6.61 11.93
C ALA A 167 -3.16 -6.86 12.29
N CYS A 168 -4.09 -6.02 11.85
CA CYS A 168 -5.50 -6.15 12.20
C CYS A 168 -6.09 -7.50 11.74
N VAL A 169 -6.70 -8.22 12.67
CA VAL A 169 -7.36 -9.52 12.39
C VAL A 169 -8.88 -9.44 12.27
N ARG A 170 -9.51 -8.29 12.57
CA ARG A 170 -10.98 -8.14 12.60
C ARG A 170 -11.59 -7.99 11.20
N GLU A 171 -11.09 -7.03 10.42
CA GLU A 171 -11.65 -6.69 9.10
C GLU A 171 -10.54 -6.34 8.10
N ARG A 172 -9.47 -7.14 8.06
CA ARG A 172 -8.42 -6.96 7.05
C ARG A 172 -8.93 -7.37 5.69
N VAL A 173 -8.72 -6.51 4.69
CA VAL A 173 -8.98 -6.79 3.28
C VAL A 173 -7.71 -6.48 2.51
N ASP A 174 -7.22 -7.44 1.74
CA ASP A 174 -6.10 -7.23 0.82
C ASP A 174 -6.59 -6.57 -0.47
N THR A 175 -5.71 -5.88 -1.18
CA THR A 175 -6.04 -5.03 -2.36
C THR A 175 -6.73 -5.79 -3.49
N TYR A 176 -6.57 -7.10 -3.57
CA TYR A 176 -7.38 -7.96 -4.43
C TYR A 176 -7.69 -9.30 -3.78
N GLY A 177 -8.70 -9.99 -4.34
CA GLY A 177 -9.01 -11.39 -4.01
C GLY A 177 -9.60 -11.60 -2.61
N SER A 178 -9.91 -10.50 -1.90
CA SER A 178 -10.59 -10.51 -0.61
C SER A 178 -12.05 -10.08 -0.76
N ILE A 179 -12.88 -10.46 0.20
CA ILE A 179 -14.28 -10.03 0.30
C ILE A 179 -14.38 -8.92 1.34
N TYR A 180 -14.94 -7.78 0.96
CA TYR A 180 -15.24 -6.72 1.90
C TYR A 180 -16.41 -7.13 2.81
N PRO A 181 -16.42 -6.70 4.09
CA PRO A 181 -17.51 -7.00 5.00
C PRO A 181 -18.83 -6.40 4.52
N ASN A 182 -19.94 -6.84 5.13
CA ASN A 182 -21.28 -6.25 4.93
C ASN A 182 -21.80 -6.22 3.48
N GLY A 183 -21.30 -7.14 2.63
CA GLY A 183 -21.72 -7.20 1.23
C GLY A 183 -21.24 -6.03 0.38
N GLU A 184 -20.20 -5.29 0.83
CA GLU A 184 -19.62 -4.17 0.07
C GLU A 184 -18.98 -4.61 -1.26
N GLY A 185 -18.75 -5.91 -1.47
CA GLY A 185 -18.25 -6.48 -2.72
C GLY A 185 -16.88 -7.13 -2.56
N LYS A 186 -16.17 -7.27 -3.68
CA LYS A 186 -14.88 -7.95 -3.75
C LYS A 186 -13.77 -6.95 -4.05
N SER A 187 -12.57 -7.18 -3.48
CA SER A 187 -11.41 -6.37 -3.81
C SER A 187 -10.82 -6.77 -5.17
N MET A 188 -10.60 -5.76 -6.00
CA MET A 188 -10.11 -5.88 -7.38
C MET A 188 -8.87 -4.99 -7.53
N GLY A 189 -7.79 -5.59 -8.04
CA GLY A 189 -6.45 -5.03 -8.02
C GLY A 189 -6.15 -4.04 -9.16
N GLY A 190 -4.86 -3.93 -9.45
CA GLY A 190 -4.25 -2.87 -10.24
C GLY A 190 -3.93 -3.20 -11.69
N TYR A 191 -4.16 -4.44 -12.15
CA TYR A 191 -4.01 -4.79 -13.57
C TYR A 191 -5.23 -4.32 -14.37
N ALA A 192 -5.55 -3.03 -14.22
CA ALA A 192 -6.82 -2.44 -14.58
C ALA A 192 -6.65 -0.97 -15.00
N ASP A 193 -7.72 -0.39 -15.53
CA ASP A 193 -7.81 1.05 -15.80
C ASP A 193 -8.04 1.87 -14.52
N TYR A 194 -8.83 1.32 -13.59
CA TYR A 194 -9.20 2.01 -12.34
C TYR A 194 -9.17 1.07 -11.14
N ASN A 195 -8.89 1.62 -9.96
CA ASN A 195 -9.02 0.93 -8.67
C ASN A 195 -9.85 1.79 -7.71
N ARG A 196 -10.66 1.15 -6.88
CA ARG A 196 -11.38 1.77 -5.76
C ARG A 196 -10.87 1.19 -4.46
N THR A 197 -10.48 2.05 -3.53
CA THR A 197 -10.01 1.62 -2.21
C THR A 197 -10.31 2.65 -1.13
N ASN A 198 -10.20 2.25 0.14
CA ASN A 198 -10.37 3.15 1.27
C ASN A 198 -9.17 4.12 1.37
N GLY A 199 -9.46 5.41 1.49
CA GLY A 199 -8.47 6.48 1.51
C GLY A 199 -7.40 6.36 2.61
N ARG A 200 -7.66 5.64 3.72
CA ARG A 200 -6.65 5.36 4.76
C ARG A 200 -5.43 4.60 4.21
N PHE A 201 -5.62 3.80 3.17
CA PHE A 201 -4.60 2.97 2.53
C PHE A 201 -4.09 3.56 1.21
N VAL A 202 -4.43 4.83 0.95
CA VAL A 202 -3.97 5.58 -0.22
C VAL A 202 -2.87 6.55 0.22
N PHE A 203 -1.72 6.43 -0.42
CA PHE A 203 -0.50 7.18 -0.12
C PHE A 203 -0.25 8.23 -1.19
N LYS A 204 0.04 9.46 -0.80
CA LYS A 204 0.54 10.46 -1.75
C LYS A 204 1.95 10.06 -2.18
N ILE A 205 2.21 10.02 -3.48
CA ILE A 205 3.52 9.64 -4.02
C ILE A 205 4.40 10.90 -4.07
N PRO A 206 5.55 10.93 -3.36
CA PRO A 206 6.43 12.10 -3.35
C PRO A 206 6.89 12.49 -4.76
N ASP A 207 7.07 13.79 -5.02
CA ASP A 207 7.45 14.31 -6.36
C ASP A 207 8.80 13.75 -6.84
N GLY A 208 9.77 13.61 -5.93
CA GLY A 208 11.11 13.08 -6.20
C GLY A 208 11.18 11.57 -6.43
N LEU A 209 10.05 10.86 -6.43
CA LEU A 209 10.00 9.41 -6.68
C LEU A 209 9.15 9.14 -7.94
N PRO A 210 9.76 8.68 -9.05
CA PRO A 210 9.02 8.31 -10.27
C PRO A 210 7.98 7.22 -10.00
N SER A 211 6.88 7.22 -10.76
CA SER A 211 5.76 6.29 -10.54
C SER A 211 6.15 4.84 -10.71
N GLU A 212 6.97 4.54 -11.72
CA GLU A 212 7.54 3.22 -11.97
C GLU A 212 8.47 2.76 -10.82
N ALA A 213 9.10 3.70 -10.11
CA ALA A 213 9.90 3.42 -8.92
C ALA A 213 9.06 3.21 -7.67
N ALA A 214 8.02 4.03 -7.49
CA ALA A 214 7.16 4.00 -6.32
C ALA A 214 6.26 2.75 -6.27
N ALA A 215 5.71 2.33 -7.42
CA ALA A 215 4.79 1.19 -7.51
C ALA A 215 5.31 -0.06 -6.78
N PRO A 216 6.50 -0.60 -7.11
CA PRO A 216 7.01 -1.80 -6.44
C PRO A 216 7.47 -1.57 -5.00
N MET A 217 7.63 -0.33 -4.55
CA MET A 217 7.92 -0.05 -3.14
C MET A 217 6.71 -0.29 -2.24
N LEU A 218 5.49 -0.12 -2.76
CA LEU A 218 4.24 -0.27 -2.00
C LEU A 218 3.92 -1.72 -1.59
N CYS A 219 4.68 -2.69 -2.09
CA CYS A 219 4.73 -4.04 -1.52
C CYS A 219 6.17 -4.52 -1.31
N GLY A 220 6.92 -4.77 -2.39
CA GLY A 220 8.27 -5.33 -2.29
C GLY A 220 9.22 -4.48 -1.44
N GLY A 221 9.15 -3.16 -1.59
CA GLY A 221 9.95 -2.23 -0.80
C GLY A 221 9.59 -2.24 0.68
N ILE A 222 8.33 -2.03 1.03
CA ILE A 222 7.90 -1.95 2.44
C ILE A 222 8.13 -3.28 3.16
N THR A 223 7.91 -4.40 2.47
CA THR A 223 8.09 -5.75 3.00
C THR A 223 9.51 -5.99 3.50
N VAL A 224 10.53 -5.36 2.89
CA VAL A 224 11.91 -5.45 3.39
C VAL A 224 12.32 -4.25 4.24
N TYR A 225 11.78 -3.06 3.96
CA TYR A 225 12.07 -1.85 4.74
C TYR A 225 11.62 -1.99 6.19
N ALA A 226 10.39 -2.46 6.43
CA ALA A 226 9.82 -2.59 7.76
C ALA A 226 10.66 -3.50 8.67
N PRO A 227 11.02 -4.75 8.29
CA PRO A 227 11.86 -5.58 9.15
C PRO A 227 13.31 -5.10 9.25
N LEU A 228 13.88 -4.49 8.20
CA LEU A 228 15.21 -3.86 8.33
C LEU A 228 15.19 -2.78 9.42
N LYS A 229 14.20 -1.89 9.38
CA LYS A 229 14.03 -0.83 10.39
C LYS A 229 13.74 -1.40 11.77
N ASN A 230 12.77 -2.32 11.89
CA ASN A 230 12.31 -2.87 13.16
C ASN A 230 13.40 -3.68 13.90
N HIS A 231 14.34 -4.27 13.16
CA HIS A 231 15.50 -4.98 13.72
C HIS A 231 16.78 -4.11 13.79
N GLY A 232 16.64 -2.80 13.61
CA GLY A 232 17.71 -1.82 13.83
C GLY A 232 18.83 -1.87 12.81
N CYS A 233 18.54 -2.18 11.54
CA CYS A 233 19.50 -2.04 10.44
C CYS A 233 20.05 -0.61 10.41
N GLY A 234 21.38 -0.49 10.33
CA GLY A 234 22.10 0.78 10.31
C GLY A 234 23.54 0.62 10.81
N PRO A 235 24.23 1.72 11.15
CA PRO A 235 25.61 1.70 11.60
C PRO A 235 25.82 0.71 12.76
N GLY A 236 26.89 -0.07 12.71
CA GLY A 236 27.19 -1.14 13.65
C GLY A 236 26.54 -2.50 13.33
N LYS A 237 25.67 -2.59 12.31
CA LYS A 237 25.02 -3.85 11.91
C LYS A 237 25.60 -4.43 10.63
N THR A 238 25.77 -5.74 10.65
CA THR A 238 26.05 -6.57 9.47
C THR A 238 24.79 -7.31 9.03
N VAL A 239 24.35 -7.12 7.79
CA VAL A 239 23.04 -7.58 7.30
C VAL A 239 23.22 -8.52 6.12
N GLY A 240 22.55 -9.67 6.15
CA GLY A 240 22.46 -10.57 5.00
C GLY A 240 21.08 -10.55 4.36
N ILE A 241 21.04 -10.48 3.04
CA ILE A 241 19.82 -10.56 2.25
C ILE A 241 19.81 -11.88 1.49
N ILE A 242 18.92 -12.79 1.88
CA ILE A 242 18.83 -14.14 1.29
C ILE A 242 17.81 -14.13 0.17
N GLY A 243 18.29 -14.45 -1.03
CA GLY A 243 17.57 -14.31 -2.29
C GLY A 243 17.86 -12.95 -2.92
N LEU A 244 18.27 -12.95 -4.20
CA LEU A 244 18.47 -11.73 -4.98
C LEU A 244 17.45 -11.70 -6.12
N GLY A 245 16.25 -11.27 -5.80
CA GLY A 245 15.09 -11.13 -6.71
C GLY A 245 14.39 -9.80 -6.49
N GLY A 246 13.07 -9.76 -6.74
CA GLY A 246 12.27 -8.56 -6.56
C GLY A 246 12.30 -7.97 -5.14
N LEU A 247 12.24 -8.78 -4.08
CA LEU A 247 12.41 -8.28 -2.70
C LEU A 247 13.90 -8.11 -2.35
N GLY A 248 14.73 -9.07 -2.73
CA GLY A 248 16.16 -9.07 -2.39
C GLY A 248 16.91 -7.82 -2.86
N HIS A 249 16.62 -7.32 -4.07
CA HIS A 249 17.29 -6.11 -4.56
C HIS A 249 16.91 -4.87 -3.73
N PHE A 250 15.65 -4.74 -3.30
CA PHE A 250 15.25 -3.71 -2.34
C PHE A 250 15.94 -3.90 -0.99
N GLY A 251 16.07 -5.16 -0.52
CA GLY A 251 16.73 -5.47 0.74
C GLY A 251 18.17 -4.96 0.76
N VAL A 252 18.91 -5.15 -0.34
CA VAL A 252 20.27 -4.61 -0.48
C VAL A 252 20.25 -3.08 -0.49
N LEU A 253 19.44 -2.47 -1.37
CA LEU A 253 19.38 -1.01 -1.51
C LEU A 253 19.01 -0.31 -0.20
N PHE A 254 17.99 -0.80 0.51
CA PHE A 254 17.58 -0.21 1.78
C PHE A 254 18.59 -0.45 2.89
N ALA A 255 19.18 -1.65 3.00
CA ALA A 255 20.19 -1.91 4.03
C ALA A 255 21.42 -1.01 3.85
N LYS A 256 21.85 -0.76 2.60
CA LYS A 256 22.92 0.20 2.29
C LYS A 256 22.51 1.64 2.59
N ALA A 257 21.33 2.06 2.14
CA ALA A 257 20.81 3.40 2.41
C ALA A 257 20.59 3.69 3.92
N MET A 258 20.31 2.66 4.72
CA MET A 258 20.23 2.78 6.18
C MET A 258 21.60 2.87 6.87
N GLY A 259 22.69 2.64 6.13
CA GLY A 259 24.06 2.74 6.65
C GLY A 259 24.55 1.50 7.38
N ALA A 260 24.06 0.30 7.03
CA ALA A 260 24.63 -0.94 7.55
C ALA A 260 26.13 -1.03 7.22
N ASP A 261 26.96 -1.38 8.21
CA ASP A 261 28.42 -1.47 8.07
C ASP A 261 28.83 -2.47 6.98
N ARG A 262 28.03 -3.53 6.81
CA ARG A 262 28.25 -4.57 5.81
C ARG A 262 26.93 -5.19 5.38
N VAL A 263 26.69 -5.23 4.08
CA VAL A 263 25.54 -5.88 3.45
C VAL A 263 26.03 -7.03 2.57
N VAL A 264 25.52 -8.22 2.86
CA VAL A 264 25.90 -9.46 2.16
C VAL A 264 24.70 -9.99 1.38
N ALA A 265 24.80 -10.00 0.05
CA ALA A 265 23.80 -10.65 -0.77
C ALA A 265 24.06 -12.16 -0.85
N ILE A 266 23.04 -12.97 -0.60
CA ILE A 266 23.16 -14.43 -0.52
C ILE A 266 22.22 -15.04 -1.57
N SER A 267 22.76 -15.76 -2.55
CA SER A 267 21.92 -16.48 -3.52
C SER A 267 22.58 -17.77 -3.98
N ARG A 268 21.90 -18.53 -4.84
CA ARG A 268 22.31 -19.89 -5.20
C ARG A 268 23.58 -19.92 -6.06
N ARG A 269 23.59 -19.17 -7.16
CA ARG A 269 24.64 -19.20 -8.19
C ARG A 269 25.42 -17.89 -8.23
N ARG A 270 26.65 -17.91 -8.76
CA ARG A 270 27.49 -16.71 -8.95
C ARG A 270 26.97 -15.76 -10.04
N SER A 271 26.00 -16.18 -10.86
CA SER A 271 25.47 -15.39 -11.98
C SER A 271 24.90 -14.03 -11.57
N LYS A 272 24.44 -13.85 -10.32
CA LYS A 272 23.94 -12.58 -9.80
C LYS A 272 24.96 -11.80 -8.94
N LYS A 273 26.22 -12.25 -8.89
CA LYS A 273 27.27 -11.55 -8.12
C LYS A 273 27.51 -10.13 -8.66
N GLY A 274 27.56 -9.98 -9.99
CA GLY A 274 27.75 -8.66 -10.61
C GLY A 274 26.65 -7.69 -10.21
N ASP A 275 25.40 -8.10 -10.38
CA ASP A 275 24.23 -7.32 -9.98
C ASP A 275 24.23 -6.96 -8.50
N ALA A 276 24.57 -7.91 -7.62
CA ALA A 276 24.64 -7.65 -6.18
C ALA A 276 25.61 -6.52 -5.83
N LEU A 277 26.81 -6.55 -6.42
CA LEU A 277 27.83 -5.52 -6.19
C LEU A 277 27.43 -4.18 -6.82
N ALA A 278 26.78 -4.21 -7.98
CA ALA A 278 26.25 -3.02 -8.63
C ALA A 278 25.05 -2.39 -7.89
N LEU A 279 24.33 -3.19 -7.10
CA LEU A 279 23.33 -2.75 -6.11
C LEU A 279 23.96 -2.31 -4.78
N GLU A 280 25.29 -2.23 -4.72
CA GLU A 280 26.08 -1.79 -3.56
C GLU A 280 26.18 -2.78 -2.40
N ALA A 281 25.86 -4.07 -2.61
CA ALA A 281 26.23 -5.08 -1.63
C ALA A 281 27.76 -5.12 -1.48
N ASP A 282 28.25 -5.23 -0.24
CA ASP A 282 29.69 -5.29 0.04
C ASP A 282 30.26 -6.67 -0.33
N GLU A 283 29.45 -7.72 -0.16
CA GLU A 283 29.84 -9.09 -0.45
C GLU A 283 28.72 -9.93 -1.04
N TYR A 284 29.11 -11.07 -1.63
CA TYR A 284 28.21 -12.03 -2.23
C TYR A 284 28.55 -13.47 -1.86
N ILE A 285 27.55 -14.21 -1.38
CA ILE A 285 27.65 -15.64 -1.08
C ILE A 285 26.85 -16.44 -2.10
N ALA A 286 27.51 -17.39 -2.78
CA ALA A 286 26.92 -18.30 -3.76
C ALA A 286 26.74 -19.71 -3.16
N THR A 287 25.55 -20.04 -2.67
CA THR A 287 25.32 -21.23 -1.82
C THR A 287 25.45 -22.58 -2.54
N LEU A 288 25.25 -22.63 -3.87
CA LEU A 288 25.45 -23.84 -4.68
C LEU A 288 26.84 -23.92 -5.32
N ASP A 289 27.59 -22.81 -5.34
CA ASP A 289 28.91 -22.74 -6.00
C ASP A 289 30.08 -22.66 -5.00
N ASP A 290 29.79 -22.80 -3.70
CA ASP A 290 30.77 -22.94 -2.62
C ASP A 290 30.18 -23.76 -1.48
N GLU A 291 30.37 -25.08 -1.46
CA GLU A 291 29.84 -25.97 -0.42
C GLU A 291 30.28 -25.59 1.01
N LYS A 292 31.36 -24.83 1.16
CA LYS A 292 31.90 -24.40 2.44
C LYS A 292 31.35 -23.03 2.89
N TRP A 293 30.40 -22.45 2.14
CA TRP A 293 29.89 -21.09 2.37
C TRP A 293 29.41 -20.87 3.81
N ALA A 294 28.59 -21.80 4.33
CA ALA A 294 28.00 -21.65 5.65
C ALA A 294 29.10 -21.65 6.72
N ARG A 295 30.03 -22.60 6.62
CA ARG A 295 31.16 -22.75 7.55
C ARG A 295 32.08 -21.52 7.55
N LYS A 296 32.37 -20.95 6.38
CA LYS A 296 33.24 -19.76 6.23
C LYS A 296 32.62 -18.49 6.82
N ASN A 297 31.30 -18.40 6.84
CA ASN A 297 30.56 -17.19 7.22
C ASN A 297 29.80 -17.35 8.54
N ARG A 298 30.13 -18.37 9.35
CA ARG A 298 29.45 -18.62 10.62
C ARG A 298 29.57 -17.41 11.56
N ARG A 299 28.44 -17.02 12.15
CA ARG A 299 28.38 -15.94 13.15
C ARG A 299 28.98 -14.62 12.67
N THR A 300 28.68 -14.25 11.42
CA THR A 300 29.17 -13.00 10.81
C THR A 300 28.10 -11.95 10.57
N LEU A 301 26.81 -12.28 10.75
CA LEU A 301 25.68 -11.41 10.43
C LEU A 301 24.81 -11.14 11.65
N ASP A 302 24.41 -9.90 11.87
CA ASP A 302 23.49 -9.48 12.95
C ASP A 302 22.03 -9.72 12.57
N LEU A 303 21.70 -9.54 11.29
CA LEU A 303 20.34 -9.61 10.75
C LEU A 303 20.34 -10.36 9.42
N LEU A 304 19.38 -11.26 9.25
CA LEU A 304 19.08 -11.93 8.00
C LEU A 304 17.64 -11.60 7.57
N ILE A 305 17.48 -11.04 6.37
CA ILE A 305 16.17 -10.90 5.72
C ILE A 305 16.06 -11.99 4.66
N CYS A 306 15.11 -12.91 4.82
CA CYS A 306 14.90 -14.03 3.92
C CYS A 306 13.75 -13.78 2.96
N THR A 307 14.08 -13.58 1.68
CA THR A 307 13.11 -13.34 0.60
C THR A 307 12.83 -14.58 -0.24
N VAL A 308 13.31 -15.76 0.19
CA VAL A 308 13.14 -17.01 -0.54
C VAL A 308 11.79 -17.64 -0.19
N SER A 309 11.06 -18.05 -1.21
CA SER A 309 9.75 -18.72 -1.14
C SER A 309 9.83 -20.21 -1.49
N ASN A 310 10.93 -20.88 -1.16
CA ASN A 310 11.13 -22.31 -1.41
C ASN A 310 11.21 -23.07 -0.08
N SER A 311 10.37 -24.09 0.08
CA SER A 311 10.29 -24.97 1.25
C SER A 311 11.54 -25.81 1.48
N ASP A 312 12.41 -25.96 0.48
CA ASP A 312 13.62 -26.79 0.52
C ASP A 312 14.90 -25.95 0.76
N MET A 313 14.76 -24.68 1.13
CA MET A 313 15.90 -23.83 1.39
C MET A 313 16.75 -24.36 2.56
N PRO A 314 18.10 -24.15 2.56
CA PRO A 314 18.98 -24.67 3.60
C PRO A 314 18.91 -23.81 4.88
N LEU A 315 17.75 -23.77 5.53
CA LEU A 315 17.44 -22.85 6.64
C LEU A 315 18.46 -22.94 7.78
N GLN A 316 18.83 -24.15 8.20
CA GLN A 316 19.82 -24.35 9.27
C GLN A 316 21.18 -23.72 8.94
N GLN A 317 21.59 -23.78 7.67
CA GLN A 317 22.85 -23.18 7.24
C GLN A 317 22.75 -21.64 7.26
N TYR A 318 21.59 -21.07 6.88
CA TYR A 318 21.35 -19.63 7.02
C TYR A 318 21.40 -19.20 8.49
N LEU A 319 20.71 -19.91 9.38
CA LEU A 319 20.71 -19.61 10.82
C LEU A 319 22.14 -19.65 11.41
N SER A 320 23.01 -20.53 10.90
CA SER A 320 24.41 -20.61 11.35
C SER A 320 25.25 -19.36 11.03
N LEU A 321 24.80 -18.50 10.10
CA LEU A 321 25.47 -17.25 9.77
C LEU A 321 25.27 -16.18 10.84
N LEU A 322 24.23 -16.30 11.68
CA LEU A 322 23.89 -15.29 12.67
C LEU A 322 24.89 -15.24 13.83
N LYS A 323 25.27 -14.03 14.21
CA LYS A 323 25.98 -13.72 15.46
C LYS A 323 25.12 -14.09 16.67
N TRP A 324 25.75 -14.09 17.86
CA TRP A 324 25.00 -14.22 19.11
C TRP A 324 23.92 -13.13 19.21
N GLY A 325 22.68 -13.49 19.50
CA GLY A 325 21.60 -12.49 19.57
C GLY A 325 21.07 -12.03 18.22
N GLY A 326 21.54 -12.59 17.10
CA GLY A 326 21.10 -12.20 15.76
C GLY A 326 19.67 -12.63 15.43
N SER A 327 19.06 -11.96 14.46
CA SER A 327 17.68 -12.22 14.03
C SER A 327 17.61 -12.71 12.59
N PHE A 328 16.82 -13.76 12.34
CA PHE A 328 16.35 -14.17 11.03
C PHE A 328 14.90 -13.73 10.86
N VAL A 329 14.59 -13.03 9.77
CA VAL A 329 13.25 -12.55 9.46
C VAL A 329 12.80 -13.11 8.11
N GLN A 330 11.77 -13.95 8.14
CA GLN A 330 11.14 -14.50 6.95
C GLN A 330 10.16 -13.48 6.35
N VAL A 331 10.34 -13.16 5.08
CA VAL A 331 9.38 -12.37 4.29
C VAL A 331 8.99 -13.04 2.97
N GLY A 332 9.74 -14.04 2.50
CA GLY A 332 9.30 -14.89 1.40
C GLY A 332 8.19 -15.85 1.83
N SER A 333 7.23 -16.13 0.95
CA SER A 333 6.08 -16.99 1.26
C SER A 333 6.02 -18.19 0.32
N PRO A 334 6.52 -19.37 0.75
CA PRO A 334 6.41 -20.59 -0.04
C PRO A 334 4.96 -21.00 -0.30
N ASP A 335 4.70 -21.61 -1.45
CA ASP A 335 3.43 -22.30 -1.70
C ASP A 335 3.19 -23.37 -0.62
N GLY A 336 1.95 -23.47 -0.14
CA GLY A 336 1.60 -24.33 1.00
C GLY A 336 2.11 -23.88 2.37
N GLY A 337 2.84 -22.76 2.46
CA GLY A 337 3.16 -22.08 3.73
C GLY A 337 4.14 -22.80 4.66
N LYS A 338 4.87 -23.81 4.17
CA LYS A 338 5.81 -24.61 4.99
C LYS A 338 7.24 -24.09 4.90
N LEU A 339 7.93 -24.08 6.04
CA LEU A 339 9.37 -23.87 6.15
C LEU A 339 10.09 -25.18 6.50
N PRO A 340 11.40 -25.31 6.20
CA PRO A 340 12.21 -26.40 6.73
C PRO A 340 12.20 -26.44 8.27
N GLU A 341 12.46 -27.62 8.82
CA GLU A 341 12.53 -27.83 10.28
C GLU A 341 13.66 -27.00 10.92
N ILE A 342 13.37 -26.47 12.11
CA ILE A 342 14.30 -25.68 12.92
C ILE A 342 14.73 -26.51 14.13
N SER A 343 16.04 -26.49 14.41
CA SER A 343 16.62 -27.25 15.51
C SER A 343 16.59 -26.39 16.76
N ALA A 344 15.98 -26.90 17.84
CA ALA A 344 15.93 -26.19 19.12
C ALA A 344 17.34 -25.84 19.64
N PHE A 345 18.31 -26.75 19.49
CA PHE A 345 19.70 -26.48 19.86
C PHE A 345 20.33 -25.37 19.03
N THR A 346 19.96 -25.23 17.75
CA THR A 346 20.43 -24.12 16.91
C THR A 346 19.95 -22.78 17.46
N LEU A 347 18.71 -22.70 17.93
CA LEU A 347 18.17 -21.48 18.56
C LEU A 347 18.85 -21.20 19.90
N ILE A 348 18.84 -22.17 20.81
CA ILE A 348 19.31 -22.02 22.19
C ILE A 348 20.82 -21.76 22.24
N MET A 349 21.63 -22.54 21.54
CA MET A 349 23.10 -22.45 21.63
C MET A 349 23.69 -21.24 20.90
N ASN A 350 22.94 -20.61 19.99
CA ASN A 350 23.37 -19.37 19.33
C ASN A 350 22.64 -18.14 19.89
N ASN A 351 21.65 -18.33 20.77
CA ASN A 351 20.78 -17.28 21.29
C ASN A 351 20.19 -16.40 20.16
N ILE A 352 19.66 -17.03 19.11
CA ILE A 352 19.14 -16.34 17.93
C ILE A 352 17.62 -16.30 17.92
N GLN A 353 17.07 -15.37 17.14
CA GLN A 353 15.64 -15.19 16.93
C GLN A 353 15.24 -15.59 15.52
N VAL A 354 14.07 -16.21 15.38
CA VAL A 354 13.43 -16.48 14.09
C VAL A 354 12.03 -15.87 14.15
N GLY A 355 11.75 -14.94 13.24
CA GLY A 355 10.46 -14.27 13.12
C GLY A 355 10.04 -14.09 11.68
N GLY A 356 8.88 -13.48 11.48
CA GLY A 356 8.39 -13.07 10.16
C GLY A 356 7.99 -11.59 10.17
N SER A 357 7.85 -11.02 8.99
CA SER A 357 7.30 -9.68 8.81
C SER A 357 6.32 -9.68 7.65
N ASN A 358 5.15 -9.08 7.86
CA ASN A 358 4.11 -8.95 6.85
C ASN A 358 3.92 -7.46 6.53
N ILE A 359 4.28 -7.08 5.31
CA ILE A 359 4.20 -5.71 4.78
C ILE A 359 4.78 -4.69 5.78
N GLY A 360 4.16 -3.52 5.92
CA GLY A 360 4.39 -2.57 7.00
C GLY A 360 3.11 -1.77 7.25
N SER A 361 3.07 -1.01 8.34
CA SER A 361 1.91 -0.17 8.64
C SER A 361 1.79 1.02 7.69
N VAL A 362 0.63 1.69 7.70
CA VAL A 362 0.38 2.90 6.90
C VAL A 362 1.48 3.94 7.14
N SER A 363 1.87 4.13 8.40
CA SER A 363 2.93 5.08 8.78
C SER A 363 4.30 4.69 8.23
N GLN A 364 4.64 3.39 8.27
CA GLN A 364 5.93 2.90 7.75
C GLN A 364 6.00 3.00 6.22
N ILE A 365 4.88 2.82 5.50
CA ILE A 365 4.83 3.01 4.05
C ILE A 365 5.12 4.48 3.69
N GLN A 366 4.46 5.43 4.38
CA GLN A 366 4.71 6.86 4.17
C GLN A 366 6.17 7.22 4.45
N GLU A 367 6.70 6.77 5.58
CA GLU A 367 8.09 6.98 5.96
C GLU A 367 9.06 6.40 4.93
N MET A 368 8.83 5.17 4.46
CA MET A 368 9.69 4.52 3.47
C MET A 368 9.71 5.30 2.15
N LEU A 369 8.57 5.78 1.67
CA LEU A 369 8.51 6.58 0.43
C LEU A 369 9.32 7.87 0.57
N GLU A 370 9.21 8.56 1.70
CA GLU A 370 10.02 9.75 1.96
C GLU A 370 11.51 9.40 2.13
N PHE A 371 11.82 8.31 2.82
CA PHE A 371 13.19 7.83 2.99
C PHE A 371 13.84 7.51 1.65
N ALA A 372 13.11 6.87 0.74
CA ALA A 372 13.57 6.56 -0.61
C ALA A 372 13.94 7.83 -1.39
N VAL A 373 13.17 8.92 -1.24
CA VAL A 373 13.53 10.22 -1.82
C VAL A 373 14.78 10.79 -1.15
N ARG A 374 14.80 10.86 0.19
CA ARG A 374 15.92 11.45 0.94
C ARG A 374 17.25 10.76 0.68
N GLN A 375 17.25 9.43 0.57
CA GLN A 375 18.44 8.62 0.32
C GLN A 375 18.65 8.28 -1.15
N ASN A 376 17.81 8.83 -2.06
CA ASN A 376 17.91 8.61 -3.50
C ASN A 376 17.95 7.11 -3.87
N VAL A 377 17.08 6.31 -3.26
CA VAL A 377 17.00 4.86 -3.49
C VAL A 377 16.45 4.59 -4.88
N LYS A 378 17.26 3.94 -5.73
CA LYS A 378 16.95 3.67 -7.14
C LYS A 378 16.76 2.17 -7.41
N PRO A 379 15.54 1.64 -7.29
CA PRO A 379 15.25 0.25 -7.67
C PRO A 379 15.50 0.00 -9.16
N TRP A 380 15.85 -1.24 -9.49
CA TRP A 380 16.06 -1.67 -10.87
C TRP A 380 14.75 -2.18 -11.46
N ILE A 381 14.20 -1.40 -12.37
CA ILE A 381 12.87 -1.60 -12.92
C ILE A 381 12.93 -1.77 -14.43
N GLN A 382 12.05 -2.63 -14.92
CA GLN A 382 11.79 -2.82 -16.33
C GLN A 382 10.30 -2.56 -16.56
N THR A 383 9.98 -1.49 -17.28
CA THR A 383 8.60 -1.21 -17.65
C THR A 383 8.10 -2.19 -18.73
N ARG A 384 6.80 -2.45 -18.70
CA ARG A 384 6.05 -3.29 -19.64
C ARG A 384 4.72 -2.59 -19.93
N SER A 385 4.16 -2.74 -21.13
CA SER A 385 2.80 -2.23 -21.37
C SER A 385 1.79 -2.99 -20.50
N MET A 386 0.78 -2.31 -19.97
CA MET A 386 -0.36 -2.96 -19.31
C MET A 386 -1.07 -3.95 -20.25
N ASN A 387 -1.03 -3.72 -21.57
CA ASN A 387 -1.59 -4.66 -22.55
C ASN A 387 -0.79 -5.97 -22.62
N ASP A 388 0.46 -5.98 -22.16
CA ASP A 388 1.35 -7.15 -22.15
C ASP A 388 1.32 -7.91 -20.81
N ALA A 389 0.35 -7.63 -19.92
CA ALA A 389 0.30 -8.20 -18.57
C ALA A 389 0.43 -9.74 -18.56
N ASN A 390 -0.23 -10.43 -19.49
CA ASN A 390 -0.11 -11.89 -19.64
C ASN A 390 1.32 -12.34 -19.90
N GLN A 391 2.03 -11.72 -20.84
CA GLN A 391 3.41 -12.08 -21.16
C GLN A 391 4.37 -11.68 -20.03
N ALA A 392 4.15 -10.52 -19.40
CA ALA A 392 5.00 -10.04 -18.31
C ALA A 392 4.96 -10.95 -17.08
N ILE A 393 3.80 -11.56 -16.77
CA ILE A 393 3.66 -12.56 -15.71
C ILE A 393 4.43 -13.85 -16.05
N VAL A 394 4.30 -14.35 -17.28
CA VAL A 394 5.04 -15.54 -17.74
C VAL A 394 6.55 -15.29 -17.66
N ASP A 395 7.02 -14.13 -18.12
CA ASP A 395 8.43 -13.75 -18.03
C ASP A 395 8.91 -13.60 -16.58
N MET A 396 8.04 -13.19 -15.66
CA MET A 396 8.36 -13.11 -14.24
C MET A 396 8.54 -14.50 -13.63
N GLU A 397 7.62 -15.43 -13.90
CA GLU A 397 7.71 -16.84 -13.45
C GLU A 397 8.98 -17.51 -13.99
N ASP A 398 9.32 -17.26 -15.26
CA ASP A 398 10.55 -17.72 -15.90
C ASP A 398 11.83 -17.09 -15.32
N GLY A 399 11.69 -16.13 -14.39
CA GLY A 399 12.81 -15.47 -13.73
C GLY A 399 13.59 -14.51 -14.64
N LYS A 400 12.94 -13.96 -15.69
CA LYS A 400 13.56 -13.02 -16.63
C LYS A 400 13.67 -11.59 -16.08
N ALA A 401 12.86 -11.24 -15.08
CA ALA A 401 12.89 -9.91 -14.45
C ALA A 401 14.24 -9.57 -13.79
N ARG A 402 14.69 -8.33 -13.94
CA ARG A 402 15.91 -7.73 -13.34
C ARG A 402 15.60 -6.29 -12.89
N TYR A 403 14.98 -6.06 -11.74
CA TYR A 403 14.47 -7.03 -10.76
C TYR A 403 12.96 -6.91 -10.53
N ARG A 404 12.33 -5.84 -11.01
CA ARG A 404 10.88 -5.60 -10.94
C ARG A 404 10.32 -5.30 -12.32
N TYR A 405 9.23 -5.94 -12.68
CA TYR A 405 8.38 -5.46 -13.76
C TYR A 405 7.35 -4.48 -13.23
N VAL A 406 7.09 -3.45 -14.02
CA VAL A 406 6.02 -2.48 -13.77
C VAL A 406 5.22 -2.31 -15.05
N LEU A 407 3.95 -2.65 -14.98
CA LEU A 407 2.98 -2.40 -16.04
C LEU A 407 2.69 -0.91 -16.10
N VAL A 408 2.72 -0.35 -17.30
CA VAL A 408 2.40 1.05 -17.59
C VAL A 408 1.10 1.09 -18.38
N ASN A 409 0.10 1.77 -17.85
CA ASN A 409 -1.16 1.98 -18.56
C ASN A 409 -1.02 3.19 -19.50
N GLU A 410 -0.62 2.89 -20.73
CA GLU A 410 -0.35 3.89 -21.78
C GLU A 410 -1.59 4.74 -22.11
N ARG A 411 -2.81 4.22 -21.88
CA ARG A 411 -4.08 4.95 -22.09
C ARG A 411 -4.21 6.16 -21.17
N HIS A 412 -3.61 6.10 -19.99
CA HIS A 412 -3.66 7.16 -18.97
C HIS A 412 -2.32 7.91 -18.83
N PHE A 413 -1.32 7.53 -19.63
CA PHE A 413 -0.01 8.17 -19.67
C PHE A 413 -0.08 9.45 -20.52
N GLY A 414 0.33 10.59 -19.96
CA GLY A 414 0.41 11.85 -20.70
C GLY A 414 -0.93 12.58 -20.95
N VAL A 415 -2.06 12.03 -20.50
CA VAL A 415 -3.35 12.77 -20.53
C VAL A 415 -3.37 13.75 -19.37
N SER A 416 -3.08 15.03 -19.66
CA SER A 416 -3.53 16.14 -18.83
C SER A 416 -5.06 16.10 -18.83
N VAL A 417 -5.66 15.91 -17.65
CA VAL A 417 -7.10 16.12 -17.50
C VAL A 417 -7.32 17.61 -17.77
N ALA A 418 -7.94 17.90 -18.92
CA ALA A 418 -8.22 19.26 -19.38
C ALA A 418 -9.24 19.94 -18.49
#